data_AF-A0ABD2XYY1-F1
#
_entry.id   AF-A0ABD2XYY1-F1
#
_cell.length_a   1.000
_cell.length_b   1.000
_cell.length_c   1.000
_cell.angle_alpha   90.00
_cell.angle_beta   90.00
_cell.angle_gamma   90.00
#
_symmetry.space_group_name_H-M   'P 1'
#
loop_
_entity.id
_entity.type
_entity.pdbx_description
1 polymer ?
#
loop_
_entity_poly.entity_id
_entity_poly.type
_entity_poly.pdbx_seq_one_letter_code
_entity_poly.pdbx_strand_id
1 'polypeptide(L)'
;MVDVEKQTIPWLMISHGKGEDRLTSFSIIKNRYYSKRIIEMQKKYVWSCSFGWWIVNDFHTGDCFLFHPHNLEKIQLPPLEPICPIDSCWDVCILTAPPNDPQCDVLFVYIDEDSFAYFCQPGDEEFVKQKLDGQLQSATTIGETVYGKVNGSELMDWESNWIELDTTGDQVIFLSQGCCTSSSAVDQEMDGNQVYFTEARNLFNFNVRDGSITSLVPCPTASPDKSFSSWVLMPPDKYLGEE
;
A
#
# COMPACT_ATOMS: atom_id res chain seq x y z
N MET A 1 -28.10 1.11 19.18
CA MET A 1 -27.60 -0.05 18.40
C MET A 1 -26.76 0.56 17.30
N VAL A 2 -25.46 0.29 17.33
CA VAL A 2 -24.48 0.83 16.38
C VAL A 2 -24.61 -0.02 15.12
N ASP A 3 -25.05 0.59 14.01
CA ASP A 3 -24.79 0.04 12.69
C ASP A 3 -23.27 0.03 12.51
N VAL A 4 -22.68 -1.15 12.67
CA VAL A 4 -21.31 -1.41 12.21
C VAL A 4 -21.42 -1.41 10.69
N GLU A 5 -21.05 -0.28 10.07
CA GLU A 5 -21.00 -0.17 8.61
C GLU A 5 -20.24 -1.37 8.04
N LYS A 6 -20.90 -2.07 7.11
CA LYS A 6 -20.43 -3.29 6.45
C LYS A 6 -19.00 -3.08 5.99
N GLN A 7 -18.11 -3.92 6.50
CA GLN A 7 -16.73 -4.02 6.02
C GLN A 7 -16.78 -4.13 4.49
N THR A 8 -15.86 -3.44 3.82
CA THR A 8 -15.83 -3.30 2.37
C THR A 8 -14.61 -4.02 1.84
N ILE A 9 -14.81 -4.94 0.91
CA ILE A 9 -13.72 -5.61 0.18
C ILE A 9 -12.78 -4.57 -0.38
N PRO A 10 -11.47 -4.68 -0.13
CA PRO A 10 -10.51 -3.76 -0.71
C PRO A 10 -10.55 -3.83 -2.24
N TRP A 11 -10.50 -2.67 -2.87
CA TRP A 11 -10.33 -2.57 -4.31
C TRP A 11 -8.84 -2.55 -4.62
N LEU A 12 -8.48 -3.14 -5.76
CA LEU A 12 -7.13 -3.05 -6.25
C LEU A 12 -6.97 -1.74 -7.02
N MET A 13 -6.08 -0.89 -6.53
CA MET A 13 -5.76 0.40 -7.14
C MET A 13 -4.42 0.28 -7.87
N ILE A 14 -4.37 0.68 -9.14
CA ILE A 14 -3.22 0.52 -10.03
C ILE A 14 -2.86 1.88 -10.63
N SER A 15 -1.67 2.38 -10.31
CA SER A 15 -1.07 3.52 -11.00
C SER A 15 -0.38 3.04 -12.29
N HIS A 16 -0.69 3.65 -13.43
CA HIS A 16 -0.12 3.32 -14.74
C HIS A 16 -0.21 4.51 -15.71
N GLY A 17 0.16 4.29 -16.97
CA GLY A 17 0.09 5.32 -18.02
C GLY A 17 1.42 6.02 -18.26
N LYS A 18 1.43 7.03 -19.14
CA LYS A 18 2.67 7.70 -19.52
C LYS A 18 3.08 8.71 -18.43
N GLY A 19 4.04 8.31 -17.62
CA GLY A 19 4.41 9.08 -16.42
C GLY A 19 3.38 8.94 -15.31
N GLU A 20 2.76 7.76 -15.19
CA GLU A 20 1.94 7.35 -14.02
C GLU A 20 0.76 8.29 -13.73
N ASP A 21 0.17 8.84 -14.79
CA ASP A 21 -0.91 9.82 -14.71
C ASP A 21 -2.32 9.18 -14.66
N ARG A 22 -2.42 7.85 -14.69
CA ARG A 22 -3.70 7.13 -14.65
C ARG A 22 -3.78 6.24 -13.43
N LEU A 23 -4.94 6.32 -12.77
CA LEU A 23 -5.32 5.46 -11.67
C LEU A 23 -6.46 4.56 -12.13
N THR A 24 -6.28 3.24 -12.03
CA THR A 24 -7.32 2.25 -12.24
C THR A 24 -7.72 1.65 -10.90
N SER A 25 -9.01 1.69 -10.60
CA SER A 25 -9.63 0.92 -9.51
C SER A 25 -10.22 -0.37 -10.07
N PHE A 26 -10.00 -1.51 -9.42
CA PHE A 26 -10.53 -2.81 -9.81
C PHE A 26 -11.23 -3.50 -8.64
N SER A 27 -12.47 -3.93 -8.87
CA SER A 27 -13.25 -4.70 -7.91
C SER A 27 -13.19 -6.17 -8.29
N ILE A 28 -12.70 -7.01 -7.36
CA ILE A 28 -12.66 -8.47 -7.55
C ILE A 28 -14.08 -9.03 -7.69
N ILE A 29 -15.00 -8.67 -6.79
CA ILE A 29 -16.37 -9.19 -6.80
C ILE A 29 -17.10 -8.86 -8.08
N LYS A 30 -17.00 -7.61 -8.53
CA LYS A 30 -17.69 -7.19 -9.75
C LYS A 30 -16.95 -7.63 -11.01
N ASN A 31 -15.70 -8.04 -10.87
CA ASN A 31 -14.75 -8.27 -11.96
C ASN A 31 -14.78 -7.10 -12.97
N ARG A 32 -14.68 -5.88 -12.46
CA ARG A 32 -14.77 -4.63 -13.24
C ARG A 32 -13.71 -3.65 -12.79
N TYR A 33 -13.22 -2.86 -13.74
CA TYR A 33 -12.29 -1.76 -13.47
C TYR A 33 -12.85 -0.42 -13.94
N TYR A 34 -12.39 0.64 -13.29
CA TYR A 34 -12.68 2.03 -13.64
C TYR A 34 -11.36 2.81 -13.64
N SER A 35 -11.09 3.55 -14.69
CA SER A 35 -9.81 4.26 -14.87
C SER A 35 -10.05 5.76 -15.02
N LYS A 36 -9.35 6.57 -14.23
CA LYS A 36 -9.36 8.03 -14.32
C LYS A 36 -7.95 8.56 -14.44
N ARG A 37 -7.79 9.75 -15.04
CA ARG A 37 -6.53 10.49 -15.04
C ARG A 37 -6.46 11.33 -13.77
N ILE A 38 -5.39 11.18 -13.00
CA ILE A 38 -5.14 11.94 -11.77
C ILE A 38 -3.92 12.80 -12.02
N ILE A 39 -4.14 14.11 -12.19
CA ILE A 39 -3.09 15.05 -12.60
C ILE A 39 -2.02 15.15 -11.51
N GLU A 40 -2.43 14.99 -10.25
CA GLU A 40 -1.57 15.20 -9.10
C GLU A 40 -0.56 14.08 -8.86
N MET A 41 -0.75 12.93 -9.50
CA MET A 41 0.23 11.83 -9.50
C MET A 41 1.16 11.86 -10.71
N GLN A 42 0.91 12.74 -11.69
CA GLN A 42 1.66 12.75 -12.93
C GLN A 42 3.16 13.04 -12.68
N LYS A 43 4.01 12.08 -13.11
CA LYS A 43 5.47 12.11 -12.93
C LYS A 43 5.92 12.18 -11.46
N LYS A 44 5.06 11.73 -10.55
CA LYS A 44 5.37 11.60 -9.13
C LYS A 44 5.49 10.12 -8.77
N TYR A 45 6.19 9.85 -7.69
CA TYR A 45 6.32 8.51 -7.13
C TYR A 45 5.19 8.29 -6.16
N VAL A 46 4.62 7.08 -6.19
CA VAL A 46 3.43 6.75 -5.42
C VAL A 46 3.63 5.44 -4.68
N TRP A 47 3.35 5.46 -3.38
CA TRP A 47 3.35 4.27 -2.53
C TRP A 47 2.06 4.20 -1.73
N SER A 48 1.63 2.99 -1.42
CA SER A 48 0.52 2.77 -0.49
C SER A 48 0.98 2.80 0.96
N CYS A 49 0.12 3.29 1.84
CA CYS A 49 0.29 3.19 3.29
C CYS A 49 -0.98 2.68 3.98
N SER A 50 -0.95 2.58 5.30
CA SER A 50 -2.08 2.12 6.12
C SER A 50 -3.32 3.00 5.94
N PHE A 51 -4.49 2.47 6.31
CA PHE A 51 -5.78 3.18 6.27
C PHE A 51 -6.23 3.64 4.88
N GLY A 52 -5.71 3.04 3.81
CA GLY A 52 -6.14 3.32 2.44
C GLY A 52 -5.59 4.63 1.85
N TRP A 53 -4.65 5.27 2.53
CA TRP A 53 -3.96 6.46 2.05
C TRP A 53 -2.74 6.07 1.22
N TRP A 54 -2.40 6.93 0.27
CA TRP A 54 -1.21 6.82 -0.55
C TRP A 54 -0.29 7.98 -0.25
N ILE A 55 1.01 7.80 -0.45
CA ILE A 55 1.94 8.92 -0.51
C ILE A 55 2.26 9.21 -1.93
N VAL A 56 2.33 10.49 -2.22
CA VAL A 56 2.80 11.00 -3.48
C VAL A 56 4.01 11.89 -3.21
N ASN A 57 5.13 11.60 -3.87
CA ASN A 57 6.37 12.36 -3.75
C ASN A 57 6.89 12.82 -5.11
N ASP A 58 7.33 14.06 -5.19
CA ASP A 58 8.09 14.60 -6.31
C ASP A 58 9.56 14.78 -5.89
N PHE A 59 10.42 13.82 -6.23
CA PHE A 59 11.86 13.88 -5.92
C PHE A 59 12.58 15.07 -6.55
N HIS A 60 12.01 15.73 -7.57
CA HIS A 60 12.64 16.91 -8.14
C HIS A 60 12.46 18.14 -7.25
N THR A 61 11.31 18.25 -6.58
CA THR A 61 10.95 19.41 -5.76
C THR A 61 11.00 19.14 -4.26
N GLY A 62 11.00 17.86 -3.87
CA GLY A 62 10.81 17.40 -2.49
C GLY A 62 9.35 17.44 -2.02
N ASP A 63 8.40 17.86 -2.87
CA ASP A 63 6.98 17.95 -2.53
C ASP A 63 6.43 16.57 -2.15
N CYS A 64 5.81 16.47 -0.98
CA CYS A 64 5.27 15.24 -0.45
C CYS A 64 3.92 15.45 0.23
N PHE A 65 2.95 14.58 -0.08
CA PHE A 65 1.64 14.63 0.54
C PHE A 65 1.02 13.23 0.64
N LEU A 66 0.17 13.06 1.64
CA LEU A 66 -0.78 11.95 1.69
C LEU A 66 -1.93 12.25 0.73
N PHE A 67 -2.34 11.24 -0.01
CA PHE A 67 -3.39 11.29 -1.01
C PHE A 67 -4.39 10.17 -0.76
N HIS A 68 -5.65 10.53 -0.59
CA HIS A 68 -6.72 9.54 -0.48
C HIS A 68 -7.31 9.32 -1.88
N PRO A 69 -7.08 8.17 -2.52
CA PRO A 69 -7.38 8.00 -3.95
C PRO A 69 -8.87 8.01 -4.29
N HIS A 70 -9.73 7.79 -3.30
CA HIS A 70 -11.19 7.79 -3.44
C HIS A 70 -11.84 9.20 -3.46
N ASN A 71 -11.55 10.07 -2.50
CA ASN A 71 -12.15 11.42 -2.43
C ASN A 71 -11.19 12.50 -2.95
N LEU A 72 -9.98 12.12 -3.39
CA LEU A 72 -8.91 13.01 -3.86
C LEU A 72 -8.42 14.00 -2.81
N GLU A 73 -8.67 13.70 -1.52
CA GLU A 73 -8.20 14.49 -0.40
C GLU A 73 -6.67 14.43 -0.31
N LYS A 74 -6.09 15.56 0.11
CA LYS A 74 -4.65 15.72 0.26
C LYS A 74 -4.33 16.29 1.62
N ILE A 75 -3.33 15.70 2.26
CA ILE A 75 -2.74 16.22 3.48
C ILE A 75 -1.28 16.48 3.18
N GLN A 76 -0.90 17.76 3.19
CA GLN A 76 0.48 18.16 2.93
C GLN A 76 1.37 17.65 4.06
N LEU A 77 2.50 17.06 3.69
CA LEU A 77 3.57 16.68 4.61
C LEU A 77 4.73 17.68 4.45
N PRO A 78 5.69 17.70 5.41
CA PRO A 78 6.95 18.37 5.21
C PRO A 78 7.60 17.97 3.87
N PRO A 79 8.45 18.82 3.26
CA PRO A 79 9.23 18.42 2.11
C PRO A 79 10.21 17.30 2.50
N LEU A 80 10.26 16.23 1.70
CA LEU A 80 11.33 15.23 1.78
C LEU A 80 12.52 15.73 0.98
N GLU A 81 13.71 15.76 1.59
CA GLU A 81 14.92 16.09 0.85
C GLU A 81 15.06 15.16 -0.37
N PRO A 82 15.54 15.63 -1.54
CA PRO A 82 15.73 14.79 -2.71
C PRO A 82 16.70 13.65 -2.41
N ILE A 83 16.18 12.44 -2.21
CA ILE A 83 17.01 11.25 -2.02
C ILE A 83 17.43 10.72 -3.41
N CYS A 84 18.66 10.23 -3.53
CA CYS A 84 19.26 9.81 -4.80
C CYS A 84 18.39 8.76 -5.54
N PRO A 85 18.15 8.94 -6.86
CA PRO A 85 17.32 8.05 -7.67
C PRO A 85 18.05 6.78 -8.16
N ILE A 86 19.22 6.46 -7.58
CA ILE A 86 20.06 5.36 -8.03
C ILE A 86 19.65 4.12 -7.24
N ASP A 87 18.84 3.30 -7.90
CA ASP A 87 18.58 1.89 -7.62
C ASP A 87 17.93 1.52 -6.26
N SER A 88 16.62 1.33 -6.32
CA SER A 88 15.91 0.23 -5.66
C SER A 88 15.98 0.12 -4.14
N CYS A 89 15.72 1.19 -3.40
CA CYS A 89 15.31 1.07 -2.00
C CYS A 89 13.81 0.74 -1.94
N TRP A 90 13.43 -0.29 -1.21
CA TRP A 90 12.02 -0.51 -0.89
C TRP A 90 11.61 0.48 0.19
N ASP A 91 10.88 1.51 -0.20
CA ASP A 91 10.37 2.48 0.77
C ASP A 91 9.12 1.93 1.45
N VAL A 92 9.14 1.90 2.78
CA VAL A 92 7.96 1.55 3.59
C VAL A 92 7.41 2.85 4.15
N CYS A 93 6.12 3.09 3.94
CA CYS A 93 5.40 4.09 4.71
C CYS A 93 4.27 3.50 5.53
N ILE A 94 4.22 3.90 6.79
CA ILE A 94 3.21 3.50 7.75
C ILE A 94 2.59 4.76 8.35
N LEU A 95 1.27 4.71 8.51
CA LEU A 95 0.55 5.61 9.38
C LEU A 95 0.24 4.85 10.67
N THR A 96 0.49 5.46 11.83
CA THR A 96 0.16 4.83 13.13
C THR A 96 -1.34 4.87 13.43
N ALA A 97 -2.04 5.86 12.89
CA ALA A 97 -3.48 6.07 13.01
C ALA A 97 -4.04 6.67 11.71
N PRO A 98 -5.36 6.87 11.54
CA PRO A 98 -5.87 7.68 10.44
C PRO A 98 -5.21 9.06 10.43
N PRO A 99 -4.86 9.65 9.28
CA PRO A 99 -4.01 10.86 9.24
C PRO A 99 -4.70 12.14 9.74
N ASN A 100 -5.99 12.07 10.04
CA ASN A 100 -6.74 13.13 10.72
C ASN A 100 -6.72 12.97 12.25
N ASP A 101 -6.14 11.88 12.76
CA ASP A 101 -5.93 11.67 14.18
C ASP A 101 -4.75 12.52 14.67
N PRO A 102 -4.91 13.33 15.73
CA PRO A 102 -3.82 14.13 16.30
C PRO A 102 -2.62 13.33 16.85
N GLN A 103 -2.74 12.02 16.98
CA GLN A 103 -1.64 11.12 17.38
C GLN A 103 -1.11 10.30 16.20
N CYS A 104 -1.51 10.62 14.96
CA CYS A 104 -0.98 9.96 13.78
C CYS A 104 0.45 10.43 13.52
N ASP A 105 1.38 9.48 13.58
CA ASP A 105 2.73 9.64 13.06
C ASP A 105 2.80 8.99 11.67
N VAL A 106 3.38 9.73 10.74
CA VAL A 106 3.78 9.26 9.41
C VAL A 106 5.23 8.82 9.52
N LEU A 107 5.46 7.53 9.30
CA LEU A 107 6.78 6.93 9.29
C LEU A 107 7.17 6.59 7.85
N PHE A 108 8.23 7.23 7.38
CA PHE A 108 8.96 6.85 6.16
C PHE A 108 10.23 6.12 6.52
N VAL A 109 10.47 5.01 5.86
CA VAL A 109 11.72 4.26 6.02
C VAL A 109 12.36 4.17 4.65
N TYR A 110 13.54 4.79 4.55
CA TYR A 110 14.39 4.68 3.39
C TYR A 110 15.45 3.61 3.65
N ILE A 111 15.49 2.58 2.80
CA ILE A 111 16.51 1.53 2.90
C ILE A 111 17.74 2.00 2.10
N ASP A 112 18.60 2.80 2.74
CA ASP A 112 19.97 3.03 2.29
C ASP A 112 21.00 2.25 3.11
N GLU A 113 22.27 2.38 2.69
CA GLU A 113 23.44 1.86 3.40
C GLU A 113 23.49 2.31 4.87
N ASP A 114 22.87 3.45 5.21
CA ASP A 114 22.87 4.01 6.57
C ASP A 114 21.57 3.77 7.37
N SER A 115 20.52 3.26 6.73
CA SER A 115 19.21 2.89 7.27
C SER A 115 18.58 3.98 8.14
N PHE A 116 18.01 5.00 7.50
CA PHE A 116 17.29 6.08 8.18
C PHE A 116 15.77 5.89 8.18
N ALA A 117 15.16 6.17 9.32
CA ALA A 117 13.73 6.41 9.45
C ALA A 117 13.45 7.91 9.58
N TYR A 118 12.39 8.36 8.95
CA TYR A 118 11.91 9.73 8.95
C TYR A 118 10.48 9.76 9.51
N PHE A 119 10.25 10.64 10.47
CA PHE A 119 8.98 10.75 11.19
C PHE A 119 8.43 12.16 11.03
N CYS A 120 7.13 12.28 10.85
CA CYS A 120 6.43 13.54 11.02
C CYS A 120 4.99 13.28 11.44
N GLN A 121 4.36 14.27 12.05
CA GLN A 121 2.91 14.33 12.19
C GLN A 121 2.32 15.15 11.05
N PRO A 122 1.09 14.84 10.60
CA PRO A 122 0.36 15.70 9.70
C PRO A 122 0.29 17.14 10.24
N GLY A 123 0.86 18.09 9.49
CA GLY A 123 0.95 19.50 9.89
C GLY A 123 2.30 19.94 10.43
N ASP A 124 3.25 19.03 10.62
CA ASP A 124 4.64 19.39 10.92
C ASP A 124 5.29 20.15 9.75
N GLU A 125 6.34 20.91 10.05
CA GLU A 125 7.12 21.66 9.07
C GLU A 125 8.35 20.88 8.57
N GLU A 126 8.84 19.91 9.34
CA GLU A 126 10.08 19.16 9.08
C GLU A 126 9.95 17.68 9.49
N PHE A 127 10.73 16.81 8.84
CA PHE A 127 10.87 15.43 9.28
C PHE A 127 11.93 15.28 10.37
N VAL A 128 11.61 14.51 11.41
CA VAL A 128 12.60 14.01 12.36
C VAL A 128 13.31 12.81 11.74
N LYS A 129 14.62 12.92 11.54
CA LYS A 129 15.47 11.85 11.02
C LYS A 129 16.12 11.05 12.14
N GLN A 130 15.97 9.73 12.12
CA GLN A 130 16.56 8.80 13.08
C GLN A 130 17.36 7.71 12.36
N LYS A 131 18.62 7.48 12.81
CA LYS A 131 19.42 6.36 12.33
C LYS A 131 18.96 5.05 12.99
N LEU A 132 18.78 4.00 12.19
CA LEU A 132 18.46 2.66 12.67
C LEU A 132 19.74 1.81 12.80
N ASP A 133 19.73 0.87 13.75
CA ASP A 133 20.81 -0.11 13.91
C ASP A 133 20.51 -1.35 13.04
N GLY A 134 20.81 -1.23 11.74
CA GLY A 134 20.58 -2.26 10.73
C GLY A 134 19.51 -1.89 9.69
N GLN A 135 19.38 -2.73 8.67
CA GLN A 135 18.47 -2.48 7.54
C GLN A 135 17.04 -2.94 7.86
N LEU A 136 16.12 -1.97 7.91
CA LEU A 136 14.70 -2.23 8.10
C LEU A 136 14.09 -2.79 6.81
N GLN A 137 13.48 -3.98 6.88
CA GLN A 137 12.87 -4.66 5.73
C GLN A 137 11.37 -4.43 5.62
N SER A 138 10.72 -4.27 6.77
CA SER A 138 9.29 -4.07 6.88
C SER A 138 8.97 -3.52 8.26
N ALA A 139 7.86 -2.81 8.39
CA ALA A 139 7.36 -2.39 9.69
C ALA A 139 5.84 -2.46 9.72
N THR A 140 5.28 -2.50 10.93
CA THR A 140 3.85 -2.52 11.20
C THR A 140 3.57 -1.83 12.54
N THR A 141 2.30 -1.58 12.85
CA THR A 141 1.88 -0.94 14.10
C THR A 141 0.97 -1.87 14.89
N ILE A 142 1.20 -1.95 16.21
CA ILE A 142 0.31 -2.62 17.16
C ILE A 142 0.02 -1.63 18.28
N GLY A 143 -1.20 -1.07 18.28
CA GLY A 143 -1.53 0.09 19.10
C GLY A 143 -0.68 1.30 18.70
N GLU A 144 -0.13 2.01 19.68
CA GLU A 144 0.74 3.18 19.48
C GLU A 144 2.20 2.79 19.22
N THR A 145 2.53 1.49 19.17
CA THR A 145 3.91 1.02 19.02
C THR A 145 4.18 0.57 17.58
N VAL A 146 5.24 1.12 16.98
CA VAL A 146 5.78 0.66 15.70
C VAL A 146 6.73 -0.52 15.93
N TYR A 147 6.53 -1.60 15.20
CA TYR A 147 7.39 -2.77 15.17
C TYR A 147 8.05 -2.89 13.80
N GLY A 148 9.36 -3.05 13.79
CA GLY A 148 10.15 -3.19 12.57
C GLY A 148 10.90 -4.52 12.51
N LYS A 149 10.92 -5.17 11.34
CA LYS A 149 11.83 -6.28 11.06
C LYS A 149 13.13 -5.72 10.51
N VAL A 150 14.22 -5.87 11.28
CA VAL A 150 15.57 -5.44 10.89
C VAL A 150 16.43 -6.68 10.62
N ASN A 151 17.14 -6.70 9.49
CA ASN A 151 18.17 -7.73 9.24
C ASN A 151 19.51 -7.27 9.81
N GLY A 152 20.28 -8.22 10.34
CA GLY A 152 21.68 -7.98 10.70
C GLY A 152 22.51 -7.59 9.47
N SER A 153 23.63 -6.90 9.70
CA SER A 153 24.51 -6.30 8.68
C SER A 153 25.22 -7.29 7.72
N GLU A 154 24.94 -8.59 7.78
CA GLU A 154 25.54 -9.59 6.89
C GLU A 154 24.62 -9.91 5.70
N LEU A 155 25.06 -9.47 4.52
CA LEU A 155 24.33 -9.40 3.25
C LEU A 155 23.90 -10.74 2.58
N MET A 156 23.74 -11.86 3.30
CA MET A 156 23.59 -13.16 2.62
C MET A 156 22.62 -14.20 3.22
N ASP A 157 21.51 -13.80 3.84
CA ASP A 157 20.39 -14.75 4.04
C ASP A 157 19.04 -14.11 3.68
N TRP A 158 18.63 -14.33 2.43
CA TRP A 158 17.29 -14.01 1.90
C TRP A 158 16.33 -15.19 2.07
N GLU A 159 16.64 -16.15 2.94
CA GLU A 159 15.74 -17.24 3.29
C GLU A 159 14.55 -16.69 4.07
N SER A 160 13.57 -16.18 3.31
CA SER A 160 12.22 -15.95 3.80
C SER A 160 11.65 -17.32 4.15
N ASN A 161 11.65 -17.64 5.44
CA ASN A 161 10.95 -18.81 5.96
C ASN A 161 9.45 -18.59 5.82
N TRP A 162 8.90 -18.94 4.66
CA TRP A 162 7.46 -19.03 4.46
C TRP A 162 6.94 -20.20 5.28
N ILE A 163 6.00 -19.91 6.19
CA ILE A 163 5.29 -20.95 6.92
C ILE A 163 4.06 -21.30 6.09
N GLU A 164 3.96 -22.56 5.68
CA GLU A 164 2.75 -23.09 5.06
C GLU A 164 1.60 -23.02 6.08
N LEU A 165 0.52 -22.36 5.70
CA LEU A 165 -0.70 -22.31 6.50
C LEU A 165 -1.62 -23.45 6.06
N ASP A 166 -2.05 -24.29 7.00
CA ASP A 166 -3.01 -25.37 6.70
C ASP A 166 -4.39 -24.84 6.26
N THR A 167 -4.78 -23.65 6.76
CA THR A 167 -6.04 -22.97 6.43
C THR A 167 -6.02 -21.51 6.94
N THR A 168 -6.67 -20.59 6.23
CA THR A 168 -6.99 -19.25 6.77
C THR A 168 -8.42 -19.18 7.35
N GLY A 169 -9.15 -20.30 7.33
CA GLY A 169 -10.52 -20.39 7.81
C GLY A 169 -11.47 -19.53 6.98
N ASP A 170 -12.12 -18.58 7.65
CA ASP A 170 -13.03 -17.58 7.08
C ASP A 170 -12.29 -16.30 6.67
N GLN A 171 -10.95 -16.26 6.71
CA GLN A 171 -10.21 -15.06 6.33
C GLN A 171 -9.84 -15.10 4.85
N VAL A 172 -9.99 -13.94 4.20
CA VAL A 172 -9.38 -13.60 2.91
C VAL A 172 -8.21 -12.67 3.19
N ILE A 173 -7.05 -12.96 2.60
CA ILE A 173 -5.84 -12.16 2.75
C ILE A 173 -5.56 -11.42 1.45
N PHE A 174 -5.21 -10.14 1.54
CA PHE A 174 -4.84 -9.29 0.42
C PHE A 174 -3.41 -8.79 0.63
N LEU A 175 -2.53 -9.11 -0.32
CA LEU A 175 -1.11 -8.78 -0.30
C LEU A 175 -0.79 -7.85 -1.47
N SER A 176 -0.12 -6.74 -1.19
CA SER A 176 0.50 -5.88 -2.19
C SER A 176 1.89 -5.45 -1.74
N GLN A 177 2.63 -4.76 -2.61
CA GLN A 177 3.93 -4.23 -2.24
C GLN A 177 3.76 -3.21 -1.09
N GLY A 178 4.35 -3.52 0.07
CA GLY A 178 4.34 -2.63 1.24
C GLY A 178 3.06 -2.59 2.07
N CYS A 179 1.99 -3.31 1.69
CA CYS A 179 0.75 -3.35 2.46
C CYS A 179 0.13 -4.76 2.46
N CYS A 180 -0.39 -5.17 3.62
CA CYS A 180 -1.21 -6.36 3.74
C CYS A 180 -2.48 -6.03 4.51
N THR A 181 -3.60 -6.62 4.11
CA THR A 181 -4.86 -6.52 4.85
C THR A 181 -5.60 -7.84 4.81
N SER A 182 -6.57 -8.02 5.71
CA SER A 182 -7.41 -9.21 5.77
C SER A 182 -8.85 -8.83 6.07
N SER A 183 -9.77 -9.66 5.61
CA SER A 183 -11.20 -9.50 5.90
C SER A 183 -11.87 -10.86 6.09
N SER A 184 -12.95 -10.85 6.87
CA SER A 184 -13.91 -11.95 6.98
C SER A 184 -14.54 -12.25 5.62
N ALA A 185 -14.55 -13.50 5.17
CA ALA A 185 -15.09 -13.90 3.88
C ALA A 185 -16.63 -13.93 3.94
N VAL A 186 -17.18 -14.40 5.06
CA VAL A 186 -18.63 -14.42 5.35
C VAL A 186 -19.25 -13.03 5.22
N ASP A 187 -18.57 -11.99 5.73
CA ASP A 187 -19.10 -10.62 5.67
C ASP A 187 -19.04 -10.01 4.26
N GLN A 188 -18.25 -10.62 3.37
CA GLN A 188 -17.90 -10.09 2.05
C GLN A 188 -18.46 -10.91 0.88
N GLU A 189 -19.27 -11.93 1.13
CA GLU A 189 -19.73 -12.88 0.09
C GLU A 189 -18.55 -13.49 -0.71
N MET A 190 -17.40 -13.63 -0.07
CA MET A 190 -16.21 -14.25 -0.65
C MET A 190 -16.05 -15.67 -0.12
N ASP A 191 -15.31 -16.48 -0.86
CA ASP A 191 -14.84 -17.75 -0.33
C ASP A 191 -13.66 -17.49 0.63
N GLY A 192 -13.68 -18.09 1.82
CA GLY A 192 -12.51 -18.11 2.71
C GLY A 192 -11.38 -18.96 2.12
N ASN A 193 -10.18 -18.94 2.73
CA ASN A 193 -9.00 -19.67 2.22
C ASN A 193 -8.46 -19.13 0.90
N GLN A 194 -8.68 -17.84 0.64
CA GLN A 194 -8.18 -17.16 -0.55
C GLN A 194 -7.10 -16.15 -0.14
N VAL A 195 -6.02 -16.13 -0.92
CA VAL A 195 -4.95 -15.14 -0.81
C VAL A 195 -4.83 -14.43 -2.15
N TYR A 196 -5.23 -13.16 -2.18
CA TYR A 196 -5.07 -12.29 -3.34
C TYR A 196 -3.74 -11.55 -3.24
N PHE A 197 -2.89 -11.65 -4.26
CA PHE A 197 -1.61 -10.97 -4.28
C PHE A 197 -1.28 -10.41 -5.67
N THR A 198 -0.50 -9.34 -5.70
CA THR A 198 -0.10 -8.70 -6.95
C THR A 198 1.36 -8.94 -7.27
N GLU A 199 1.64 -9.24 -8.53
CA GLU A 199 2.99 -9.24 -9.09
C GLU A 199 2.97 -8.38 -10.36
N ALA A 200 3.72 -7.29 -10.33
CA ALA A 200 3.66 -6.25 -11.37
C ALA A 200 2.21 -5.77 -11.60
N ARG A 201 1.66 -6.02 -12.80
CA ARG A 201 0.28 -5.66 -13.17
C ARG A 201 -0.75 -6.78 -12.97
N ASN A 202 -0.31 -7.98 -12.62
CA ASN A 202 -1.17 -9.16 -12.56
C ASN A 202 -1.69 -9.34 -11.14
N LEU A 203 -2.93 -9.80 -11.04
CA LEU A 203 -3.53 -10.21 -9.79
C LEU A 203 -3.59 -11.73 -9.77
N PHE A 204 -3.08 -12.33 -8.71
CA PHE A 204 -3.15 -13.75 -8.46
C PHE A 204 -4.10 -14.00 -7.30
N ASN A 205 -4.79 -15.13 -7.38
CA ASN A 205 -5.57 -15.66 -6.28
C ASN A 205 -5.10 -17.09 -6.00
N PHE A 206 -4.58 -17.31 -4.80
CA PHE A 206 -4.14 -18.59 -4.30
C PHE A 206 -5.16 -19.17 -3.32
N ASN A 207 -5.62 -20.38 -3.59
CA ASN A 207 -6.50 -21.11 -2.71
C ASN A 207 -5.67 -22.00 -1.78
N VAL A 208 -5.71 -21.71 -0.48
CA VAL A 208 -4.88 -22.37 0.53
C VAL A 208 -5.26 -23.85 0.70
N ARG A 209 -6.51 -24.24 0.43
CA ARG A 209 -6.97 -25.62 0.67
C ARG A 209 -6.50 -26.60 -0.39
N ASP A 210 -6.51 -26.19 -1.66
CA ASP A 210 -6.19 -27.07 -2.78
C ASP A 210 -4.87 -26.70 -3.47
N GLY A 211 -4.23 -25.62 -3.04
CA GLY A 211 -2.96 -25.13 -3.57
C GLY A 211 -3.06 -24.54 -4.98
N SER A 212 -4.26 -24.30 -5.50
CA SER A 212 -4.44 -23.78 -6.85
C SER A 212 -4.13 -22.28 -6.92
N ILE A 213 -3.55 -21.85 -8.05
CA ILE A 213 -3.31 -20.45 -8.37
C ILE A 213 -4.11 -20.11 -9.62
N THR A 214 -4.90 -19.04 -9.53
CA THR A 214 -5.57 -18.42 -10.68
C THR A 214 -4.99 -17.03 -10.91
N SER A 215 -4.96 -16.59 -12.15
CA SER A 215 -4.46 -15.27 -12.53
C SER A 215 -5.52 -14.44 -13.24
N LEU A 216 -5.51 -13.15 -12.95
CA LEU A 216 -6.39 -12.13 -13.51
C LEU A 216 -5.52 -10.98 -14.01
N VAL A 217 -5.98 -10.31 -15.06
CA VAL A 217 -5.38 -9.07 -15.56
C VAL A 217 -6.35 -7.93 -15.25
N PRO A 218 -6.18 -7.23 -14.11
CA PRO A 218 -7.15 -6.23 -13.64
C PRO A 218 -7.24 -5.01 -14.56
N CYS A 219 -6.13 -4.67 -15.23
CA CYS A 219 -6.04 -3.55 -16.15
C CYS A 219 -5.21 -3.95 -17.39
N PRO A 220 -5.85 -4.37 -18.50
CA PRO A 220 -5.13 -4.80 -19.70
C PRO A 220 -4.23 -3.71 -20.32
N THR A 221 -4.55 -2.44 -20.06
CA THR A 221 -3.82 -1.28 -20.58
C THR A 221 -2.60 -0.91 -19.75
N ALA A 222 -2.47 -1.44 -18.53
CA ALA A 222 -1.33 -1.19 -17.67
C ALA A 222 -0.07 -1.91 -18.19
N SER A 223 1.06 -1.21 -18.21
CA SER A 223 2.35 -1.79 -18.62
C SER A 223 2.90 -2.68 -17.51
N PRO A 224 3.37 -3.92 -17.79
CA PRO A 224 3.93 -4.79 -16.76
C PRO A 224 5.04 -4.12 -15.96
N ASP A 225 5.96 -3.42 -16.63
CA ASP A 225 7.20 -2.94 -15.99
C ASP A 225 7.11 -1.52 -15.40
N LYS A 226 5.92 -0.91 -15.43
CA LYS A 226 5.70 0.51 -15.05
C LYS A 226 4.37 0.74 -14.33
N SER A 227 3.92 -0.25 -13.57
CA SER A 227 2.67 -0.15 -12.83
C SER A 227 2.90 -0.48 -11.37
N PHE A 228 2.40 0.38 -10.48
CA PHE A 228 2.36 0.14 -9.04
C PHE A 228 0.93 -0.23 -8.65
N SER A 229 0.76 -1.21 -7.77
CA SER A 229 -0.57 -1.64 -7.34
C SER A 229 -0.66 -1.86 -5.83
N SER A 230 -1.79 -1.45 -5.25
CA SER A 230 -2.08 -1.60 -3.84
C SER A 230 -3.56 -1.86 -3.58
N TRP A 231 -3.82 -2.65 -2.54
CA TRP A 231 -5.15 -2.81 -1.98
C TRP A 231 -5.55 -1.58 -1.18
N VAL A 232 -6.78 -1.09 -1.41
CA VAL A 232 -7.36 0.06 -0.70
C VAL A 232 -8.78 -0.29 -0.28
N LEU A 233 -9.08 -0.14 1.01
CA LEU A 233 -10.45 -0.26 1.52
C LEU A 233 -11.28 0.91 0.98
N MET A 234 -12.37 0.61 0.27
CA MET A 234 -13.24 1.61 -0.36
C MET A 234 -14.60 1.61 0.34
N PRO A 235 -15.12 2.73 0.87
CA PRO A 235 -16.43 2.76 1.49
C PRO A 235 -17.55 2.33 0.50
N PRO A 236 -18.68 1.77 0.99
CA PRO A 236 -19.63 1.01 0.16
C PRO A 236 -20.31 1.83 -0.95
N ASP A 237 -20.43 3.15 -0.75
CA ASP A 237 -21.41 3.98 -1.47
C ASP A 237 -20.82 4.95 -2.49
N LYS A 238 -19.52 4.87 -2.82
CA LYS A 238 -18.89 5.85 -3.71
C LYS A 238 -17.95 5.21 -4.73
N TYR A 239 -18.41 5.21 -5.98
CA TYR A 239 -17.64 4.80 -7.14
C TYR A 239 -16.80 5.98 -7.66
N LEU A 240 -15.54 5.71 -7.98
CA LEU A 240 -14.62 6.65 -8.63
C LEU A 240 -14.98 6.98 -10.11
N GLY A 241 -16.20 6.66 -10.57
CA GLY A 241 -16.49 6.51 -11.99
C GLY A 241 -17.91 6.79 -12.45
N GLU A 242 -18.63 7.75 -11.86
CA GLU A 242 -19.76 8.38 -12.55
C GLU A 242 -19.46 9.88 -12.78
N GLU A 243 -18.77 10.17 -13.89
CA GLU A 243 -18.96 11.39 -14.70
C GLU A 243 -18.96 11.00 -16.18
#